data_AF-A0A3P7LQR5-F1
#
_entry.id   AF-A0A3P7LQR5-F1
#
_cell.length_a   1.000
_cell.length_b   1.000
_cell.length_c   1.000
_cell.angle_alpha   90.00
_cell.angle_beta   90.00
_cell.angle_gamma   90.00
#
_symmetry.space_group_name_H-M   'P 1'
#
loop_
_entity.id
_entity.type
_entity.pdbx_description
1 polymer ?
#
loop_
_entity_poly.entity_id
_entity_poly.type
_entity_poly.pdbx_seq_one_letter_code
_entity_poly.pdbx_strand_id
1 'polypeptide(L)'
;MHGLADTYPPEKGKTSHSEYFNLDTSKARLLCNCIGLSPKHLTSSLLLHPIVQLCIRLIGLDSSKLDLKFRSPEHELAGLSLSLNLSLCSFMQDSDALKLATSLFHLIDTKRYFKNPTAACYVLRTTYVLVKRSDDIASLAKATNVGEHVSELLNQAENAFDADAIAKSNDGHLNSVEIDRWVAAELTAMLK
;
A
#
# COMPACT_ATOMS: atom_id res chain seq x y z
N MET A 1 -28.57 -3.60 -0.01
CA MET A 1 -27.76 -3.38 -1.23
C MET A 1 -26.49 -4.24 -1.15
N HIS A 2 -26.59 -5.54 -1.45
CA HIS A 2 -25.53 -6.53 -1.18
C HIS A 2 -25.05 -7.29 -2.44
N GLY A 3 -25.18 -6.71 -3.64
CA GLY A 3 -24.97 -7.49 -4.88
C GLY A 3 -24.09 -6.87 -5.96
N LEU A 4 -23.44 -5.72 -5.74
CA LEU A 4 -22.77 -4.98 -6.81
C LEU A 4 -21.25 -4.81 -6.66
N ALA A 5 -20.64 -5.24 -5.55
CA ALA A 5 -19.25 -4.83 -5.23
C ALA A 5 -18.18 -5.94 -5.24
N ASP A 6 -18.52 -7.23 -5.27
CA ASP A 6 -17.54 -8.29 -4.93
C ASP A 6 -17.21 -9.31 -6.02
N THR A 7 -17.90 -9.36 -7.17
CA THR A 7 -17.55 -10.32 -8.21
C THR A 7 -16.42 -9.78 -9.08
N TYR A 8 -15.19 -10.01 -8.62
CA TYR A 8 -13.99 -10.00 -9.47
C TYR A 8 -13.59 -11.45 -9.81
N PRO A 9 -13.16 -11.75 -11.06
CA PRO A 9 -13.14 -10.84 -12.21
C PRO A 9 -14.55 -10.38 -12.65
N PRO A 10 -14.67 -9.24 -13.34
CA PRO A 10 -15.96 -8.75 -13.83
C PRO A 10 -16.61 -9.81 -14.72
N GLU A 11 -17.94 -9.92 -14.63
CA GLU A 11 -18.69 -10.83 -15.51
C GLU A 11 -18.44 -10.46 -16.99
N LYS A 12 -18.18 -11.49 -17.81
CA LYS A 12 -17.92 -11.31 -19.25
C LYS A 12 -19.04 -10.48 -19.89
N GLY A 13 -18.66 -9.36 -20.50
CA GLY A 13 -19.55 -8.49 -21.26
C GLY A 13 -20.26 -7.37 -20.48
N LYS A 14 -20.06 -7.25 -19.15
CA LYS A 14 -20.67 -6.17 -18.35
C LYS A 14 -19.78 -4.96 -18.11
N THR A 15 -18.48 -5.18 -17.90
CA THR A 15 -17.51 -4.11 -17.62
C THR A 15 -16.13 -4.59 -18.05
N SER A 16 -15.35 -3.74 -18.70
CA SER A 16 -13.98 -4.11 -19.06
C SER A 16 -13.10 -4.23 -17.80
N HIS A 17 -12.05 -5.04 -17.85
CA HIS A 17 -11.10 -5.18 -16.73
C HIS A 17 -10.46 -3.82 -16.38
N SER A 18 -10.20 -2.97 -17.38
CA SER A 18 -9.65 -1.62 -17.19
C SER A 18 -10.62 -0.70 -16.41
N GLU A 19 -11.89 -0.65 -16.83
CA GLU A 19 -12.92 0.11 -16.11
C GLU A 19 -13.12 -0.39 -14.68
N TYR A 20 -12.98 -1.69 -14.47
CA TYR A 20 -13.06 -2.28 -13.14
C TYR A 20 -11.90 -1.81 -12.24
N PHE A 21 -10.66 -1.77 -12.75
CA PHE A 21 -9.53 -1.20 -12.02
C PHE A 21 -9.69 0.31 -11.75
N ASN A 22 -10.27 1.08 -12.68
CA ASN A 22 -10.59 2.49 -12.46
C ASN A 22 -11.62 2.69 -11.34
N LEU A 23 -12.63 1.81 -11.29
CA LEU A 23 -13.62 1.81 -10.23
C LEU A 23 -12.98 1.45 -8.88
N ASP A 24 -12.17 0.39 -8.83
CA ASP A 24 -11.46 -0.03 -7.62
C ASP A 24 -10.48 1.04 -7.13
N THR A 25 -9.83 1.76 -8.04
CA THR A 25 -9.00 2.94 -7.73
C THR A 25 -9.83 4.07 -7.10
N SER A 26 -11.02 4.32 -7.64
CA SER A 26 -11.93 5.36 -7.12
C SER A 26 -12.45 4.99 -5.73
N LYS A 27 -12.81 3.71 -5.51
CA LYS A 27 -13.16 3.18 -4.19
C LYS A 27 -12.00 3.34 -3.21
N ALA A 28 -10.78 2.99 -3.61
CA ALA A 28 -9.61 3.07 -2.76
C ALA A 28 -9.34 4.50 -2.30
N ARG A 29 -9.40 5.48 -3.21
CA ARG A 29 -9.24 6.90 -2.88
C ARG A 29 -10.32 7.39 -1.91
N LEU A 30 -11.58 7.00 -2.13
CA LEU A 30 -12.66 7.35 -1.21
C LEU A 30 -12.42 6.75 0.18
N LEU A 31 -12.03 5.48 0.25
CA LEU A 31 -11.72 4.79 1.50
C LEU A 31 -10.52 5.40 2.23
N CYS A 32 -9.50 5.87 1.52
CA CYS A 32 -8.41 6.64 2.12
C CYS A 32 -8.93 7.87 2.87
N ASN A 33 -9.84 8.63 2.26
CA ASN A 33 -10.45 9.79 2.89
C ASN A 33 -11.33 9.37 4.08
N CYS A 34 -12.13 8.30 3.93
CA CYS A 34 -12.97 7.81 5.02
C CYS A 34 -12.13 7.35 6.23
N ILE A 35 -11.06 6.59 6.01
CA ILE A 35 -10.21 6.09 7.10
C ILE A 35 -9.42 7.24 7.74
N GLY A 36 -8.88 8.15 6.94
CA GLY A 36 -8.04 9.25 7.43
C GLY A 36 -8.81 10.38 8.12
N LEU A 37 -10.07 10.63 7.73
CA LEU A 37 -10.87 11.76 8.22
C LEU A 37 -11.98 11.37 9.20
N SER A 38 -12.40 10.10 9.23
CA SER A 38 -13.52 9.72 10.09
C SER A 38 -13.10 9.53 11.54
N PRO A 39 -13.98 9.86 12.49
CA PRO A 39 -13.77 9.49 13.89
C PRO A 39 -13.54 7.98 14.05
N LYS A 40 -12.69 7.59 15.01
CA LYS A 40 -12.31 6.19 15.26
C LYS A 40 -13.50 5.22 15.44
N HIS A 41 -14.63 5.71 15.95
CA HIS A 41 -15.84 4.90 16.15
C HIS A 41 -16.62 4.63 14.84
N LEU A 42 -16.47 5.47 13.82
CA LEU A 42 -17.03 5.20 12.49
C LEU A 42 -16.14 4.20 11.73
N THR A 43 -14.82 4.32 11.84
CA THR A 43 -13.89 3.45 11.13
C THR A 43 -13.93 2.01 11.64
N SER A 44 -14.24 1.79 12.92
CA SER A 44 -14.45 0.45 13.50
C SER A 44 -15.66 -0.30 12.94
N SER A 45 -16.57 0.36 12.21
CA SER A 45 -17.71 -0.29 11.54
C SER A 45 -17.38 -0.84 10.14
N LEU A 46 -16.19 -0.53 9.62
CA LEU A 46 -15.76 -0.98 8.30
C LEU A 46 -15.41 -2.47 8.32
N LEU A 47 -15.94 -3.21 7.36
CA LEU A 47 -15.49 -4.56 7.05
C LEU A 47 -14.11 -4.46 6.39
N LEU A 48 -13.04 -4.72 7.16
CA LEU A 48 -11.67 -4.55 6.69
C LEU A 48 -11.24 -5.59 5.65
N HIS A 49 -11.75 -6.82 5.77
CA HIS A 49 -11.33 -7.92 4.91
C HIS A 49 -11.54 -7.63 3.40
N PRO A 50 -12.71 -7.15 2.92
CA PRO A 50 -12.87 -6.71 1.53
C PRO A 50 -11.94 -5.56 1.11
N ILE A 51 -11.61 -4.66 2.05
CA ILE A 51 -10.72 -3.52 1.78
C ILE A 51 -9.28 -4.01 1.61
N VAL A 52 -8.85 -5.01 2.39
CA VAL A 52 -7.55 -5.69 2.21
C VAL A 52 -7.50 -6.37 0.84
N GLN A 53 -8.56 -7.07 0.43
CA GLN A 53 -8.62 -7.70 -0.89
C GLN A 53 -8.55 -6.68 -2.04
N LEU A 54 -9.20 -5.53 -1.87
CA LEU A 54 -9.07 -4.39 -2.79
C LEU A 54 -7.61 -3.91 -2.89
N CYS A 55 -6.91 -3.77 -1.76
CA CYS A 55 -5.49 -3.40 -1.76
C CYS A 55 -4.63 -4.42 -2.49
N ILE A 56 -4.78 -5.71 -2.17
CA ILE A 56 -4.01 -6.81 -2.78
C ILE A 56 -4.22 -6.85 -4.28
N ARG A 57 -5.46 -6.63 -4.76
CA ARG A 57 -5.78 -6.58 -6.19
C ARG A 57 -5.12 -5.40 -6.90
N LEU A 58 -5.13 -4.22 -6.28
CA LEU A 58 -4.48 -3.03 -6.82
C LEU A 58 -2.94 -3.14 -6.78
N ILE A 59 -2.38 -3.78 -5.76
CA ILE A 59 -0.93 -4.06 -5.58
C ILE A 59 -0.47 -5.25 -6.44
N GLY A 60 -1.39 -6.11 -6.85
CA GLY A 60 -1.25 -7.14 -7.88
C GLY A 60 -0.47 -8.39 -7.49
N LEU A 61 -0.61 -8.87 -6.25
CA LEU A 61 -0.14 -10.21 -5.86
C LEU A 61 -1.02 -11.32 -6.49
N ASP A 62 -2.34 -11.15 -6.45
CA ASP A 62 -3.32 -12.19 -6.85
C ASP A 62 -3.91 -11.98 -8.26
N SER A 63 -3.41 -11.02 -9.03
CA SER A 63 -3.88 -10.81 -10.40
C SER A 63 -3.26 -11.84 -11.33
N SER A 64 -4.12 -12.53 -12.10
CA SER A 64 -3.62 -13.34 -13.21
C SER A 64 -2.73 -12.47 -14.12
N LYS A 65 -1.75 -13.05 -14.83
CA LYS A 65 -0.93 -12.29 -15.81
C LYS A 65 -1.79 -11.46 -16.79
N LEU A 66 -3.01 -11.92 -17.06
CA LEU A 66 -4.00 -11.25 -17.89
C LEU A 66 -4.60 -10.00 -17.24
N ASP A 67 -4.65 -9.92 -15.92
CA ASP A 67 -5.18 -8.78 -15.17
C ASP A 67 -4.13 -7.70 -14.95
N LEU A 68 -2.87 -8.10 -14.76
CA LEU A 68 -1.73 -7.17 -14.63
C LEU A 68 -1.58 -6.23 -15.83
N LYS A 69 -1.96 -6.67 -17.05
CA LYS A 69 -1.85 -5.83 -18.26
C LYS A 69 -2.82 -4.64 -18.27
N PHE A 70 -3.89 -4.70 -17.47
CA PHE A 70 -4.86 -3.61 -17.35
C PHE A 70 -4.57 -2.68 -16.17
N ARG A 71 -3.56 -3.01 -15.37
CA ARG A 71 -3.17 -2.23 -14.21
C ARG A 71 -2.18 -1.13 -14.62
N SER A 72 -2.55 0.11 -14.35
CA SER A 72 -1.65 1.26 -14.50
C SER A 72 -0.90 1.56 -13.20
N PRO A 73 0.18 2.36 -13.25
CA PRO A 73 0.88 2.85 -12.05
C PRO A 73 -0.04 3.58 -11.06
N GLU A 74 -1.08 4.25 -11.54
CA GLU A 74 -2.04 4.98 -10.71
C GLU A 74 -2.92 4.03 -9.88
N HIS A 75 -3.26 2.85 -10.42
CA HIS A 75 -3.98 1.82 -9.69
C HIS A 75 -3.14 1.27 -8.54
N GLU A 76 -1.87 0.98 -8.81
CA GLU A 76 -0.91 0.51 -7.81
C GLU A 76 -0.72 1.56 -6.71
N LEU A 77 -0.51 2.82 -7.07
CA LEU A 77 -0.37 3.92 -6.11
C LEU A 77 -1.60 4.04 -5.20
N ALA A 78 -2.80 3.91 -5.75
CA ALA A 78 -4.03 3.92 -4.97
C ALA A 78 -4.07 2.74 -3.98
N GLY A 79 -3.72 1.53 -4.41
CA GLY A 79 -3.60 0.35 -3.55
C GLY A 79 -2.59 0.55 -2.41
N LEU A 80 -1.41 1.09 -2.72
CA LEU A 80 -0.36 1.36 -1.74
C LEU A 80 -0.76 2.43 -0.73
N SER A 81 -1.38 3.54 -1.18
CA SER A 81 -1.87 4.57 -0.26
C SER A 81 -2.94 4.05 0.71
N LEU A 82 -3.86 3.21 0.22
CA LEU A 82 -4.89 2.59 1.06
C LEU A 82 -4.29 1.58 2.04
N SER A 83 -3.27 0.84 1.61
CA SER A 83 -2.55 -0.12 2.45
C SER A 83 -1.89 0.56 3.64
N LEU A 84 -1.25 1.72 3.42
CA LEU A 84 -0.70 2.51 4.51
C LEU A 84 -1.80 2.91 5.50
N ASN A 85 -2.90 3.50 5.02
CA ASN A 85 -4.01 3.93 5.87
C ASN A 85 -4.62 2.77 6.67
N LEU A 86 -4.78 1.61 6.04
CA LEU A 86 -5.25 0.41 6.72
C LEU A 86 -4.29 -0.10 7.78
N SER A 87 -2.98 -0.11 7.49
CA SER A 87 -1.98 -0.60 8.45
C SER A 87 -1.96 0.22 9.74
N LEU A 88 -2.34 1.50 9.66
CA LEU A 88 -2.47 2.41 10.79
C LEU A 88 -3.76 2.20 11.61
N CYS A 89 -4.73 1.42 11.13
CA CYS A 89 -5.93 1.08 11.87
C CYS A 89 -5.62 0.11 13.01
N SER A 90 -5.89 0.53 14.26
CA SER A 90 -5.65 -0.29 15.44
C SER A 90 -6.45 -1.61 15.45
N PHE A 91 -7.63 -1.60 14.83
CA PHE A 91 -8.57 -2.74 14.80
C PHE A 91 -8.38 -3.67 13.58
N MET A 92 -7.32 -3.50 12.79
CA MET A 92 -6.95 -4.47 11.74
C MET A 92 -6.69 -5.84 12.37
N GLN A 93 -7.27 -6.90 11.81
CA GLN A 93 -7.02 -8.25 12.30
C GLN A 93 -5.64 -8.73 11.85
N ASP A 94 -4.95 -9.52 12.67
CA ASP A 94 -3.59 -10.00 12.33
C ASP A 94 -3.58 -10.86 11.07
N SER A 95 -4.66 -11.62 10.82
CA SER A 95 -4.81 -12.40 9.59
C SER A 95 -4.91 -11.52 8.33
N ASP A 96 -5.56 -10.36 8.41
CA ASP A 96 -5.63 -9.40 7.31
C ASP A 96 -4.30 -8.65 7.16
N ALA A 97 -3.65 -8.30 8.27
CA ALA A 97 -2.33 -7.66 8.26
C ALA A 97 -1.27 -8.57 7.62
N LEU A 98 -1.28 -9.87 7.94
CA LEU A 98 -0.38 -10.86 7.35
C LEU A 98 -0.60 -11.04 5.84
N LYS A 99 -1.86 -11.07 5.38
CA LYS A 99 -2.18 -11.13 3.94
C LYS A 99 -1.67 -9.89 3.20
N LEU A 100 -1.89 -8.71 3.78
CA LEU A 100 -1.41 -7.46 3.21
C LEU A 100 0.12 -7.42 3.16
N ALA A 101 0.79 -7.82 4.24
CA ALA A 101 2.25 -7.92 4.31
C ALA A 101 2.82 -8.87 3.27
N THR A 102 2.23 -10.07 3.13
CA THR A 102 2.63 -11.06 2.12
C THR A 102 2.57 -10.47 0.70
N SER A 103 1.47 -9.77 0.38
CA SER A 103 1.33 -9.08 -0.92
C SER A 103 2.36 -7.97 -1.11
N LEU A 104 2.66 -7.21 -0.07
CA LEU A 104 3.61 -6.11 -0.15
C LEU A 104 5.05 -6.62 -0.31
N PHE A 105 5.44 -7.66 0.41
CA PHE A 105 6.80 -8.21 0.36
C PHE A 105 7.07 -8.87 -0.99
N HIS A 106 6.08 -9.57 -1.55
CA HIS A 106 6.18 -10.06 -2.91
C HIS A 106 6.32 -8.93 -3.94
N LEU A 107 5.62 -7.81 -3.76
CA LEU A 107 5.77 -6.65 -4.63
C LEU A 107 7.20 -6.06 -4.55
N ILE A 108 7.77 -5.98 -3.34
CA ILE A 108 9.14 -5.50 -3.11
C ILE A 108 10.15 -6.37 -3.88
N ASP A 109 10.05 -7.68 -3.72
CA ASP A 109 10.94 -8.65 -4.38
C ASP A 109 10.85 -8.60 -5.92
N THR A 110 9.62 -8.52 -6.44
CA THR A 110 9.37 -8.62 -7.89
C THR A 110 9.56 -7.32 -8.66
N LYS A 111 9.19 -6.16 -8.09
CA LYS A 111 9.14 -4.91 -8.85
C LYS A 111 10.49 -4.22 -8.92
N ARG A 112 11.29 -4.26 -7.84
CA ARG A 112 12.60 -3.60 -7.66
C ARG A 112 12.65 -2.07 -7.85
N TYR A 113 11.79 -1.49 -8.69
CA TYR A 113 11.73 -0.06 -9.00
C TYR A 113 10.29 0.45 -9.16
N PHE A 114 9.98 1.54 -8.48
CA PHE A 114 8.69 2.22 -8.54
C PHE A 114 8.76 3.42 -9.48
N LYS A 115 7.85 3.46 -10.47
CA LYS A 115 7.75 4.57 -11.43
C LYS A 115 7.37 5.89 -10.74
N ASN A 116 6.58 5.82 -9.67
CA ASN A 116 6.24 6.98 -8.86
C ASN A 116 7.00 6.89 -7.53
N PRO A 117 7.91 7.83 -7.24
CA PRO A 117 8.63 7.86 -5.98
C PRO A 117 7.75 7.84 -4.71
N THR A 118 6.56 8.47 -4.74
CA THR A 118 5.59 8.42 -3.64
C THR A 118 5.13 6.98 -3.35
N ALA A 119 5.09 6.12 -4.37
CA ALA A 119 4.77 4.71 -4.17
C ALA A 119 5.84 4.01 -3.32
N ALA A 120 7.12 4.30 -3.53
CA ALA A 120 8.21 3.75 -2.71
C ALA A 120 8.09 4.22 -1.25
N CYS A 121 7.73 5.49 -1.02
CA CYS A 121 7.43 6.02 0.33
C CYS A 121 6.28 5.24 1.00
N TYR A 122 5.17 5.00 0.30
CA TYR A 122 4.06 4.22 0.85
C TYR A 122 4.45 2.77 1.15
N VAL A 123 5.24 2.13 0.29
CA VAL A 123 5.75 0.76 0.52
C VAL A 123 6.62 0.72 1.78
N LEU A 124 7.57 1.64 1.90
CA LEU A 124 8.49 1.73 3.03
C LEU A 124 7.72 1.91 4.35
N ARG A 125 6.82 2.90 4.42
CA ARG A 125 6.03 3.18 5.62
C ARG A 125 5.07 2.06 5.98
N THR A 126 4.38 1.48 4.99
CA THR A 126 3.44 0.38 5.23
C THR A 126 4.17 -0.84 5.76
N THR A 127 5.33 -1.16 5.18
CA THR A 127 6.20 -2.27 5.63
C THR A 127 6.58 -2.08 7.09
N TYR A 128 7.07 -0.90 7.45
CA TYR A 128 7.43 -0.58 8.83
C TYR A 128 6.28 -0.74 9.81
N VAL A 129 5.10 -0.19 9.50
CA VAL A 129 3.93 -0.28 10.37
C VAL A 129 3.50 -1.73 10.57
N LEU A 130 3.50 -2.54 9.50
CA LEU A 130 3.12 -3.96 9.56
C LEU A 130 4.15 -4.79 10.35
N VAL A 131 5.45 -4.58 10.11
CA VAL A 131 6.54 -5.28 10.84
C VAL A 131 6.50 -4.94 12.33
N LYS A 132 6.28 -3.68 12.68
CA LYS A 132 6.18 -3.22 14.08
C LYS A 132 4.95 -3.76 14.79
N ARG A 133 3.90 -4.16 14.05
CA ARG A 133 2.63 -4.64 14.60
C ARG A 133 2.72 -6.08 15.12
N SER A 134 3.46 -6.95 14.44
CA SER A 134 3.38 -8.40 14.68
C SER A 134 4.73 -9.08 14.44
N ASP A 135 5.15 -9.90 15.40
CA ASP A 135 6.37 -10.70 15.29
C ASP A 135 6.32 -11.69 14.11
N ASP A 136 5.15 -12.25 13.81
CA ASP A 136 4.98 -13.15 12.65
C ASP A 136 5.26 -12.41 11.34
N ILE A 137 4.82 -11.16 11.22
CA ILE A 137 5.10 -10.32 10.05
C ILE A 137 6.59 -9.95 10.00
N ALA A 138 7.21 -9.66 11.14
CA ALA A 138 8.64 -9.41 11.21
C ALA A 138 9.46 -10.64 10.78
N SER A 139 9.09 -11.84 11.26
CA SER A 139 9.69 -13.11 10.84
C SER A 139 9.49 -13.36 9.34
N LEU A 140 8.30 -13.08 8.80
CA LEU A 140 8.04 -13.17 7.37
C LEU A 140 8.94 -12.21 6.58
N ALA A 141 9.06 -10.96 6.99
CA ALA A 141 9.89 -9.95 6.34
C ALA A 141 11.37 -10.35 6.30
N LYS A 142 11.88 -10.97 7.38
CA LYS A 142 13.23 -11.56 7.42
C LYS A 142 13.35 -12.74 6.46
N ALA A 143 12.39 -13.66 6.47
CA ALA A 143 12.40 -14.84 5.59
C ALA A 143 12.32 -14.47 4.10
N THR A 144 11.71 -13.34 3.76
CA THR A 144 11.62 -12.83 2.38
C THR A 144 12.65 -11.74 2.07
N ASN A 145 13.70 -11.60 2.88
CA ASN A 145 14.82 -10.66 2.67
C ASN A 145 14.41 -9.19 2.44
N VAL A 146 13.30 -8.73 3.03
CA VAL A 146 12.83 -7.33 2.87
C VAL A 146 13.89 -6.32 3.30
N GLY A 147 14.70 -6.67 4.31
CA GLY A 147 15.79 -5.84 4.81
C GLY A 147 16.82 -5.43 3.74
N GLU A 148 17.07 -6.30 2.75
CA GLU A 148 18.02 -6.03 1.65
C GLU A 148 17.51 -4.95 0.68
N HIS A 149 16.21 -4.70 0.68
CA HIS A 149 15.56 -3.74 -0.22
C HIS A 149 15.29 -2.38 0.43
N VAL A 150 15.47 -2.22 1.75
CA VAL A 150 15.09 -1.00 2.49
C VAL A 150 15.85 0.22 2.00
N SER A 151 17.17 0.12 1.75
CA SER A 151 17.97 1.25 1.28
C SER A 151 17.56 1.70 -0.13
N GLU A 152 17.21 0.74 -0.99
CA GLU A 152 16.76 1.04 -2.35
C GLU A 152 15.38 1.71 -2.35
N LEU A 153 14.45 1.23 -1.50
CA LEU A 153 13.15 1.87 -1.31
C LEU A 153 13.30 3.30 -0.77
N LEU A 154 14.21 3.53 0.17
CA LEU A 154 14.50 4.88 0.68
C LEU A 154 15.03 5.78 -0.42
N ASN A 155 16.03 5.34 -1.19
CA ASN A 155 16.58 6.11 -2.30
C ASN A 155 15.49 6.51 -3.31
N GLN A 156 14.58 5.60 -3.63
CA GLN A 156 13.45 5.90 -4.51
C GLN A 156 12.46 6.87 -3.87
N ALA A 157 12.18 6.75 -2.56
CA ALA A 157 11.27 7.63 -1.85
C ALA A 157 11.81 9.08 -1.72
N GLU A 158 13.12 9.26 -1.53
CA GLU A 158 13.74 10.58 -1.43
C GLU A 158 13.56 11.38 -2.74
N ASN A 159 13.57 10.72 -3.89
CA ASN A 159 13.31 11.33 -5.19
C ASN A 159 11.84 11.81 -5.38
N ALA A 160 10.92 11.48 -4.45
CA ALA A 160 9.53 11.95 -4.51
C ALA A 160 9.41 13.44 -4.25
N PHE A 161 10.31 13.95 -3.42
CA PHE A 161 10.28 15.32 -2.96
C PHE A 161 10.92 16.26 -3.98
N ASP A 162 11.88 15.81 -4.77
CA ASP A 162 12.50 16.62 -5.83
C ASP A 162 11.52 16.99 -6.95
N ALA A 163 10.47 16.19 -7.18
CA ALA A 163 9.42 16.49 -8.16
C ALA A 163 8.40 17.53 -7.65
N ASP A 164 8.08 17.52 -6.35
CA ASP A 164 7.13 18.46 -5.71
C ASP A 164 7.80 19.77 -5.25
N ALA A 165 9.08 19.75 -4.89
CA ALA A 165 9.84 20.93 -4.43
C ALA A 165 10.07 21.98 -5.54
N ILE A 166 9.94 21.60 -6.81
CA ILE A 166 9.93 22.55 -7.94
C ILE A 166 8.65 23.43 -7.89
N ALA A 167 7.61 23.04 -7.15
CA ALA A 167 6.30 23.67 -7.19
C ALA A 167 5.93 24.62 -6.02
N LYS A 168 6.63 24.64 -4.87
CA LYS A 168 6.37 25.66 -3.81
C LYS A 168 7.40 25.65 -2.66
N SER A 169 7.76 26.86 -2.22
CA SER A 169 8.62 27.11 -1.07
C SER A 169 7.87 27.16 0.27
N ASN A 170 8.62 26.74 1.29
CA ASN A 170 8.63 27.12 2.71
C ASN A 170 7.67 26.47 3.73
N ASP A 171 8.34 25.96 4.78
CA ASP A 171 7.93 25.71 6.18
C ASP A 171 7.10 24.49 6.59
N GLY A 172 6.64 23.64 5.67
CA GLY A 172 6.11 22.30 6.02
C GLY A 172 7.00 21.12 5.59
N HIS A 173 8.06 21.40 4.83
CA HIS A 173 8.55 20.51 3.79
C HIS A 173 9.69 19.56 4.20
N LEU A 174 10.39 19.86 5.30
CA LEU A 174 11.55 19.10 5.81
C LEU A 174 11.16 17.81 6.56
N ASN A 175 9.90 17.68 6.98
CA ASN A 175 9.49 16.65 7.95
C ASN A 175 9.34 15.25 7.31
N SER A 176 8.95 15.14 6.04
CA SER A 176 8.60 13.84 5.45
C SER A 176 9.80 12.98 5.06
N VAL A 177 10.87 13.58 4.51
CA VAL A 177 12.10 12.86 4.17
C VAL A 177 12.83 12.37 5.44
N GLU A 178 12.85 13.19 6.48
CA GLU A 178 13.41 12.82 7.77
C GLU A 178 12.64 11.66 8.41
N ILE A 179 11.31 11.68 8.32
CA ILE A 179 10.46 10.54 8.72
C ILE A 179 10.84 9.29 7.92
N ASP A 180 11.00 9.38 6.59
CA ASP A 180 11.32 8.22 5.76
C ASP A 180 12.70 7.63 6.09
N ARG A 181 13.70 8.49 6.35
CA ARG A 181 15.03 8.07 6.83
C ARG A 181 14.95 7.37 8.18
N TRP A 182 14.19 7.93 9.12
CA TRP A 182 14.00 7.33 10.44
C TRP A 182 13.28 5.98 10.34
N VAL A 183 12.21 5.90 9.55
CA VAL A 183 11.47 4.66 9.25
C VAL A 183 12.40 3.60 8.66
N ALA A 184 13.20 3.96 7.67
CA ALA A 184 14.16 3.03 7.06
C ALA A 184 15.21 2.53 8.06
N ALA A 185 15.72 3.41 8.92
CA ALA A 185 16.69 3.04 9.95
C ALA A 185 16.10 2.06 10.98
N GLU A 186 14.90 2.34 11.49
CA GLU A 186 14.23 1.47 12.47
C GLU A 186 13.85 0.12 11.82
N LEU A 187 13.31 0.14 10.60
CA LEU A 187 12.99 -1.07 9.85
C LEU A 187 14.24 -1.92 9.59
N THR A 188 15.36 -1.30 9.20
CA THR A 188 16.63 -2.00 9.03
C THR A 188 17.11 -2.63 10.33
N ALA A 189 16.95 -1.95 11.47
CA ALA A 189 17.32 -2.49 12.77
C ALA A 189 16.45 -3.69 13.18
N MET A 190 15.14 -3.64 12.89
CA MET A 190 14.21 -4.74 13.17
C MET A 190 14.48 -5.99 12.31
N LEU A 191 14.95 -5.79 11.07
CA LEU A 191 15.13 -6.86 10.08
C LEU A 191 16.55 -7.46 10.03
N LYS A 192 17.47 -6.97 10.86
CA LYS A 192 18.75 -7.66 11.16
C LYS A 192 18.54 -8.89 12.04
#